data_AF-A0A1Y0W094-F1
#
_entry.id   AF-A0A1Y0W094-F1
#
_cell.length_a   1.000
_cell.length_b   1.000
_cell.length_c   1.000
_cell.angle_alpha   90.00
_cell.angle_beta   90.00
_cell.angle_gamma   90.00
#
_symmetry.space_group_name_H-M   'P 1'
#
loop_
_entity.id
_entity.type
_entity.pdbx_description
1 polymer ?
#
loop_
_entity_poly.entity_id
_entity_poly.type
_entity_poly.pdbx_seq_one_letter_code
_entity_poly.pdbx_strand_id
1 'polypeptide(L)'
;MKNNEYLLNQLTDQELLLVNSEVEKNKKSIAVAYILCIFFGSIGGHRYYMGKTGSAIAMTLITVLTVGFGVLVTGIWSFVDLFLIPGWLKDNQNSVEAAAAQNVLTRRQIRAGQNASETKLSENSEK
;
A
#
# COMPACT_ATOMS: atom_id res chain seq x y z
N MET A 1 12.75 -5.22 6.18
CA MET A 1 12.68 -3.76 6.44
C MET A 1 11.60 -3.53 7.49
N LYS A 2 11.97 -3.03 8.67
CA LYS A 2 11.09 -2.83 9.86
C LYS A 2 11.14 -1.37 10.32
N ASN A 3 11.08 -0.43 9.37
CA ASN A 3 11.29 0.99 9.68
C ASN A 3 10.05 1.65 10.31
N ASN A 4 8.89 0.99 10.26
CA ASN A 4 7.60 1.52 10.68
C ASN A 4 7.33 1.36 12.19
N GLU A 5 7.94 0.36 12.84
CA GLU A 5 7.73 0.08 14.27
C GLU A 5 8.07 1.29 15.15
N TYR A 6 9.06 2.09 14.73
CA TYR A 6 9.45 3.33 15.43
C TYR A 6 8.36 4.41 15.41
N LEU A 7 7.56 4.46 14.35
CA LEU A 7 6.45 5.40 14.24
C LEU A 7 5.30 4.93 15.12
N LEU A 8 4.94 3.65 15.03
CA LEU A 8 3.83 3.04 15.77
C LEU A 8 4.01 3.10 17.29
N ASN A 9 5.24 2.94 17.78
CA ASN A 9 5.53 3.03 19.22
C ASN A 9 5.38 4.45 19.81
N GLN A 10 5.20 5.47 18.96
CA GLN A 10 4.95 6.87 19.38
C GLN A 10 3.46 7.25 19.36
N LEU A 11 2.61 6.36 18.84
CA LEU A 11 1.16 6.55 18.78
C LEU A 11 0.51 6.02 20.07
N THR A 12 -0.57 6.67 20.46
CA THR A 12 -1.48 6.18 21.50
C THR A 12 -2.32 5.01 20.97
N ASP A 13 -2.93 4.22 21.85
CA ASP A 13 -3.74 3.05 21.45
C ASP A 13 -4.91 3.43 20.52
N GLN A 14 -5.51 4.60 20.73
CA GLN A 14 -6.57 5.11 19.86
C GLN A 14 -6.05 5.47 18.46
N GLU A 15 -4.89 6.14 18.40
CA GLU A 15 -4.22 6.50 17.16
C GLU A 15 -3.76 5.24 16.39
N LEU A 16 -3.25 4.23 17.10
CA LEU A 16 -2.86 2.94 16.55
C LEU A 16 -4.05 2.21 15.91
N LEU A 17 -5.20 2.23 16.56
CA LEU A 17 -6.41 1.58 16.07
C LEU A 17 -6.95 2.26 14.82
N LEU A 18 -6.83 3.60 14.75
CA LEU A 18 -7.19 4.40 13.56
C LEU A 18 -6.24 4.09 12.38
N VAL A 19 -4.93 4.04 12.62
CA VAL A 19 -3.94 3.65 11.61
C VAL A 19 -4.17 2.24 11.09
N ASN A 20 -4.42 1.28 11.99
CA ASN A 20 -4.75 -0.10 11.60
C ASN A 20 -6.02 -0.16 10.75
N SER A 21 -7.05 0.62 11.09
CA SER A 21 -8.28 0.72 10.30
C SER A 21 -8.03 1.31 8.90
N GLU A 22 -7.16 2.30 8.78
CA GLU A 22 -6.77 2.93 7.50
C GLU A 22 -6.06 1.92 6.59
N VAL A 23 -5.16 1.14 7.20
CA VAL A 23 -4.37 0.09 6.54
C VAL A 23 -5.24 -1.07 6.08
N GLU A 24 -6.17 -1.54 6.93
CA GLU A 24 -7.12 -2.60 6.56
C GLU A 24 -8.10 -2.15 5.46
N LYS A 25 -8.53 -0.88 5.46
CA LYS A 25 -9.34 -0.31 4.38
C LYS A 25 -8.61 -0.21 3.05
N ASN A 26 -7.32 0.14 3.07
CA ASN A 26 -6.48 0.26 1.87
C ASN A 26 -5.87 -1.07 1.43
N LYS A 27 -6.16 -2.17 2.13
CA LYS A 27 -5.68 -3.49 1.77
C LYS A 27 -6.29 -3.91 0.44
N LYS A 28 -5.48 -3.89 -0.62
CA LYS A 28 -5.89 -4.41 -1.92
C LYS A 28 -6.28 -5.88 -1.76
N SER A 29 -7.48 -6.23 -2.20
CA SER A 29 -8.02 -7.58 -2.04
C SER A 29 -7.28 -8.56 -2.94
N ILE A 30 -6.53 -9.46 -2.33
CA ILE A 30 -5.83 -10.55 -3.01
C ILE A 30 -6.84 -11.43 -3.79
N ALA A 31 -8.03 -11.61 -3.24
CA ALA A 31 -9.09 -12.41 -3.86
C ALA A 31 -9.52 -11.82 -5.22
N VAL A 32 -9.61 -10.49 -5.32
CA VAL A 32 -9.91 -9.81 -6.59
C VAL A 32 -8.78 -10.02 -7.59
N ALA A 33 -7.51 -9.98 -7.13
CA ALA A 33 -6.37 -10.28 -7.99
C ALA A 33 -6.39 -11.72 -8.52
N TYR A 34 -6.79 -12.70 -7.69
CA TYR A 34 -6.96 -14.10 -8.12
C TYR A 34 -8.12 -14.30 -9.09
N ILE A 35 -9.27 -13.65 -8.85
CA ILE A 35 -10.42 -13.73 -9.76
C ILE A 35 -10.08 -13.11 -11.12
N LEU A 36 -9.41 -11.94 -11.13
CA LEU A 36 -8.87 -11.36 -12.37
C LEU A 36 -7.81 -12.25 -13.01
N CYS A 37 -7.01 -12.96 -12.22
CA CYS A 37 -6.03 -13.91 -12.73
C CYS A 37 -6.70 -15.10 -13.42
N ILE A 38 -7.83 -15.58 -12.94
CA ILE A 38 -8.55 -16.71 -13.56
C ILE A 38 -9.30 -16.26 -14.82
N PHE A 39 -9.90 -15.06 -14.81
CA PHE A 39 -10.65 -14.53 -15.96
C PHE A 39 -9.78 -13.90 -17.05
N PHE A 40 -8.60 -13.37 -16.70
CA PHE A 40 -7.72 -12.57 -17.59
C PHE A 40 -6.26 -13.06 -17.60
N GLY A 41 -5.99 -14.22 -17.01
CA GLY A 41 -4.63 -14.76 -16.74
C GLY A 41 -3.80 -15.04 -17.98
N SER A 42 -4.44 -15.41 -19.09
CA SER A 42 -3.75 -15.60 -20.37
C SER A 42 -3.23 -14.29 -20.98
N ILE A 43 -3.77 -13.13 -20.59
CA ILE A 43 -3.42 -11.81 -21.15
C ILE A 43 -2.47 -11.02 -20.23
N GLY A 44 -2.31 -11.42 -18.96
CA GLY A 44 -1.48 -10.70 -17.98
C GLY A 44 -2.23 -9.67 -17.13
N GLY A 45 -3.56 -9.78 -17.02
CA GLY A 45 -4.39 -8.82 -16.27
C GLY A 45 -4.10 -8.72 -14.77
N HIS A 46 -3.61 -9.79 -14.15
CA HIS A 46 -3.24 -9.81 -12.72
C HIS A 46 -2.10 -8.82 -12.40
N ARG A 47 -1.17 -8.62 -13.34
CA ARG A 47 0.00 -7.75 -13.20
C ARG A 47 -0.33 -6.28 -13.45
N TYR A 48 -1.34 -6.02 -14.30
CA TYR A 48 -1.98 -4.72 -14.46
C TYR A 48 -2.65 -4.25 -13.16
N TYR A 49 -3.33 -5.15 -12.45
CA TYR A 49 -4.03 -4.82 -11.19
C TYR A 49 -3.07 -4.51 -10.02
N MET A 50 -1.90 -5.16 -9.99
CA MET A 50 -0.86 -4.92 -8.99
C MET A 50 -0.03 -3.66 -9.25
N GLY A 51 -0.36 -2.84 -10.26
CA GLY A 51 0.34 -1.59 -10.55
C GLY A 51 1.70 -1.77 -11.24
N LYS A 52 2.04 -3.00 -11.66
CA LYS A 52 3.24 -3.31 -12.46
C LYS A 52 2.93 -3.26 -13.95
N THR A 53 2.42 -2.12 -14.39
CA THR A 53 1.95 -1.87 -15.77
C THR A 53 3.01 -2.16 -16.83
N GLY A 54 4.27 -1.76 -16.61
CA GLY A 54 5.35 -1.98 -17.59
C GLY A 54 5.68 -3.46 -17.80
N SER A 55 5.63 -4.25 -16.75
CA SER A 55 5.87 -5.70 -16.81
C SER A 55 4.66 -6.47 -17.35
N ALA A 56 3.45 -5.96 -17.10
CA ALA A 56 2.22 -6.49 -17.65
C ALA A 56 2.18 -6.32 -19.17
N ILE A 57 2.54 -5.13 -19.68
CA ILE A 57 2.60 -4.83 -21.12
C ILE A 57 3.60 -5.75 -21.84
N ALA A 58 4.78 -5.98 -21.26
CA ALA A 58 5.77 -6.90 -21.83
C ALA A 58 5.22 -8.33 -21.95
N MET A 59 4.47 -8.79 -20.95
CA MET A 59 3.87 -10.12 -20.95
C MET A 59 2.73 -10.23 -21.98
N THR A 60 1.86 -9.22 -22.07
CA THR A 60 0.79 -9.15 -23.09
C THR A 60 1.37 -9.14 -24.50
N LEU A 61 2.43 -8.36 -24.75
CA LEU A 61 3.14 -8.34 -26.03
C LEU A 61 3.70 -9.72 -26.38
N ILE A 62 4.35 -10.40 -25.43
CA ILE A 62 4.88 -11.75 -25.64
C ILE A 62 3.75 -12.74 -25.98
N THR A 63 2.64 -12.73 -25.24
CA THR A 63 1.54 -13.67 -25.49
C THR A 63 0.84 -13.42 -26.83
N VAL A 64 0.69 -12.14 -27.21
CA VAL A 64 0.09 -11.73 -28.50
C VAL A 64 1.04 -12.04 -29.67
N LEU A 65 2.34 -11.74 -29.56
CA LEU A 65 3.33 -12.05 -30.60
C LEU A 65 3.54 -13.55 -30.78
N THR A 66 3.38 -14.35 -29.73
CA THR A 66 3.56 -15.82 -29.79
C THR A 66 2.26 -16.58 -30.09
N VAL A 67 1.16 -15.90 -30.40
CA VAL A 67 -0.15 -16.51 -30.73
C VAL A 67 -0.57 -17.55 -29.67
N GLY A 68 -0.33 -17.24 -28.38
CA GLY A 68 -0.67 -18.13 -27.28
C GLY A 68 0.29 -19.29 -27.01
N PHE A 69 1.36 -19.49 -27.80
CA PHE A 69 2.40 -20.50 -27.49
C PHE A 69 3.22 -20.13 -26.24
N GLY A 70 3.26 -18.83 -25.91
CA GLY A 70 3.87 -18.31 -24.68
C GLY A 70 3.14 -18.72 -23.40
N VAL A 71 1.97 -19.38 -23.45
CA VAL A 71 1.17 -19.75 -22.28
C VAL A 71 1.91 -20.66 -21.29
N LEU A 72 2.78 -21.55 -21.77
CA LEU A 72 3.61 -22.39 -20.89
C LEU A 72 4.66 -21.55 -20.14
N VAL A 73 5.26 -20.58 -20.83
CA VAL A 73 6.27 -19.67 -20.26
C VAL A 73 5.61 -18.69 -19.29
N THR A 74 4.46 -18.11 -19.67
CA THR A 74 3.70 -17.20 -18.81
C THR A 74 3.05 -17.94 -17.64
N GLY A 75 2.73 -19.23 -17.77
CA GLY A 75 2.26 -20.08 -16.68
C GLY A 75 3.34 -20.31 -15.63
N ILE A 76 4.55 -20.72 -16.04
CA ILE A 76 5.70 -20.88 -15.14
C ILE A 76 6.08 -19.54 -14.50
N TRP A 77 6.10 -18.46 -15.29
CA TRP A 77 6.33 -17.12 -14.76
C TRP A 77 5.26 -16.71 -13.74
N SER A 78 3.97 -16.93 -14.05
CA SER A 78 2.87 -16.61 -13.12
C SER A 78 2.98 -17.38 -11.81
N PHE A 79 3.50 -18.61 -11.85
CA PHE A 79 3.77 -19.41 -10.65
C PHE A 79 4.87 -18.79 -9.77
N VAL A 80 5.92 -18.26 -10.38
CA VAL A 80 6.96 -17.49 -9.67
C VAL A 80 6.39 -16.17 -9.13
N ASP A 81 5.56 -15.48 -9.91
CA ASP A 81 4.88 -14.26 -9.47
C ASP A 81 3.97 -14.53 -8.26
N LEU A 82 3.32 -15.70 -8.18
CA LEU A 82 2.51 -16.11 -7.04
C LEU A 82 3.29 -16.09 -5.71
N PHE A 83 4.57 -16.46 -5.75
CA PHE A 83 5.48 -16.38 -4.60
C PHE A 83 5.95 -14.94 -4.31
N LEU A 84 5.93 -14.04 -5.30
CA LEU A 84 6.28 -12.63 -5.17
C LEU A 84 5.12 -11.75 -4.67
N ILE A 85 3.87 -12.13 -4.96
CA ILE A 85 2.65 -11.45 -4.49
C ILE A 85 2.64 -11.18 -2.98
N PRO A 86 2.91 -12.17 -2.09
CA PRO A 86 2.93 -11.91 -0.65
C PRO A 86 4.03 -10.92 -0.24
N GLY A 87 5.14 -10.85 -0.98
CA GLY A 87 6.17 -9.84 -0.81
C GLY A 87 5.68 -8.44 -1.14
N TRP A 88 5.03 -8.27 -2.30
CA TRP A 88 4.50 -6.97 -2.72
C TRP A 88 3.33 -6.48 -1.87
N LEU A 89 2.48 -7.40 -1.39
CA LEU A 89 1.39 -7.03 -0.50
C LEU A 89 1.92 -6.48 0.82
N LYS A 90 3.00 -7.08 1.35
CA LYS A 90 3.67 -6.64 2.57
C LYS A 90 4.33 -5.27 2.40
N ASP A 91 4.94 -5.00 1.25
CA ASP A 91 5.55 -3.69 0.97
C ASP A 91 4.53 -2.55 0.82
N ASN A 92 3.39 -2.82 0.18
CA ASN A 92 2.31 -1.82 0.09
C ASN A 92 1.69 -1.53 1.46
N GLN A 93 1.45 -2.56 2.27
CA GLN A 93 0.91 -2.40 3.62
C GLN A 93 1.84 -1.57 4.50
N ASN A 94 3.16 -1.84 4.44
CA ASN A 94 4.16 -1.07 5.18
C ASN A 94 4.19 0.41 4.74
N SER A 95 4.04 0.69 3.44
CA SER A 95 4.08 2.08 2.95
C SER A 95 2.84 2.88 3.39
N VAL A 96 1.66 2.23 3.37
CA VAL A 96 0.41 2.85 3.84
C VAL A 96 0.41 3.05 5.34
N GLU A 97 0.93 2.09 6.11
CA GLU A 97 1.05 2.17 7.57
C GLU A 97 2.01 3.30 8.00
N ALA A 98 3.17 3.43 7.34
CA ALA A 98 4.11 4.52 7.60
C ALA A 98 3.50 5.89 7.29
N ALA A 99 2.80 6.01 6.16
CA ALA A 99 2.12 7.25 5.77
C ALA A 99 1.00 7.63 6.76
N ALA A 100 0.19 6.66 7.19
CA ALA A 100 -0.88 6.87 8.17
C ALA A 100 -0.33 7.30 9.53
N ALA A 101 0.71 6.62 10.03
CA ALA A 101 1.36 6.98 11.29
C ALA A 101 1.96 8.40 11.24
N GLN A 102 2.60 8.76 10.13
CA GLN A 102 3.20 10.09 9.96
C GLN A 102 2.15 11.21 9.90
N ASN A 103 1.00 10.95 9.27
CA ASN A 103 -0.13 11.89 9.25
C ASN A 103 -0.67 12.18 10.67
N VAL A 104 -0.76 11.15 11.52
CA VAL A 104 -1.22 11.30 12.91
C VAL A 104 -0.23 12.11 13.75
N LEU A 105 1.06 11.76 13.70
CA LEU A 105 2.11 12.49 14.43
C LEU A 105 2.18 13.96 14.01
N THR A 106 2.08 14.23 12.72
CA THR A 106 2.07 15.61 12.17
C THR A 106 0.86 16.38 12.66
N ARG A 107 -0.36 15.79 12.64
CA ARG A 107 -1.57 16.44 13.17
C ARG A 107 -1.43 16.78 14.66
N ARG A 108 -0.84 15.89 15.46
CA ARG A 108 -0.58 16.11 16.88
C ARG A 108 0.36 17.28 17.12
N GLN A 109 1.45 17.36 16.35
CA GLN A 109 2.40 18.48 16.42
C GLN A 109 1.76 19.82 16.06
N ILE A 110 0.96 19.87 14.98
CA ILE A 110 0.25 21.10 14.58
C ILE A 110 -0.71 21.55 15.69
N ARG A 111 -1.47 20.61 16.28
CA ARG A 111 -2.41 20.91 17.37
C ARG A 111 -1.70 21.45 18.62
N ALA A 112 -0.57 20.85 18.98
CA ALA A 112 0.25 21.33 20.10
C ALA A 112 0.80 22.75 19.84
N GLY A 113 1.23 23.03 18.61
CA GLY A 113 1.69 24.37 18.20
C GLY A 113 0.58 25.43 18.19
N GLN A 114 -0.63 25.07 17.75
CA GLN A 114 -1.79 25.97 17.78
C GLN A 114 -2.19 26.30 19.22
N ASN A 115 -2.32 25.29 20.09
CA ASN A 115 -2.68 25.50 21.49
C ASN A 115 -1.64 26.37 22.22
N ALA A 116 -0.34 26.17 21.95
CA ALA A 116 0.72 27.00 22.51
C ALA A 116 0.66 28.46 22.01
N SER A 117 0.22 28.67 20.78
CA SER A 117 0.05 30.01 20.19
C SER A 117 -1.17 30.72 20.77
N GLU A 118 -2.29 30.01 20.94
CA GLU A 118 -3.52 30.52 21.57
C GLU A 118 -3.29 30.89 23.03
N THR A 119 -2.57 30.05 23.79
CA THR A 119 -2.27 30.31 25.21
C THR A 119 -1.41 31.57 25.39
N LYS A 120 -0.44 31.80 24.49
CA LYS A 120 0.40 33.01 24.51
C LYS A 120 -0.37 34.26 24.10
N LEU A 121 -1.35 34.12 23.20
CA LEU A 121 -2.19 35.22 22.77
C LEU A 121 -3.17 35.64 23.87
N SER A 122 -3.75 34.68 24.60
CA SER A 122 -4.62 34.97 25.76
C SER A 122 -3.84 35.61 26.91
N GLU A 123 -2.66 35.08 27.26
CA GLU A 123 -1.84 35.62 28.36
C GLU A 123 -1.33 37.04 28.08
N ASN A 124 -1.03 37.37 26.82
CA ASN A 124 -0.60 38.71 26.42
C ASN A 124 -1.75 39.70 26.21
N SER A 125 -3.01 39.23 26.18
CA SER A 125 -4.20 40.10 26.11
C SER A 125 -4.72 40.53 27.49
N GLU A 126 -4.29 39.84 28.55
CA GLU A 126 -4.72 40.07 29.94
C GLU A 126 -3.72 40.93 30.75
N LYS A 127 -2.58 41.28 30.14
CA LYS A 127 -1.57 42.21 30.67
C LYS A 127 -1.63 43.54 29.93
#